data_AF-A0A955GLZ9-F1
#
_entry.id   AF-A0A955GLZ9-F1
#
_cell.length_a   1.000
_cell.length_b   1.000
_cell.length_c   1.000
_cell.angle_alpha   90.00
_cell.angle_beta   90.00
_cell.angle_gamma   90.00
#
_symmetry.space_group_name_H-M   'P 1'
#
loop_
_entity.id
_entity.type
_entity.pdbx_description
1 polymer ?
#
loop_
_entity_poly.entity_id
_entity_poly.type
_entity_poly.pdbx_seq_one_letter_code
_entity_poly.pdbx_strand_id
1 'polypeptide(L)'
;MERSDYRTYGFVFLITAGIFVVVFWLVNTINAHKLAEVDDLQRKITVDLLATETQFDLLKTAPCDSLVEGSALSRELNEFGQKLEFAQSNQRSDDPDVEQLKKYYSLLQVKDYLLMQEISRACGLDTDAVLYFYSADCPDCTKQGYVLTEFKKRYPKVRIYSFDTDLDFSVIDTFTGIYDFEEIYPTLVIDSKVYQSFQGIEDLEALLPEAVEAQRIDDIAVEGIDFILTLEDYEGIDGEDVTFTSNKGTNYTYDLRINSEVVKVVLNYDEETETFSVDK
;
A
#
# COMPACT_ATOMS: atom_id res chain seq x y z
N MET A 1 73.81 0.62 34.66
CA MET A 1 72.46 0.55 34.07
C MET A 1 72.17 -0.91 33.78
N GLU A 2 71.28 -1.46 34.58
CA GLU A 2 71.09 -2.89 34.83
C GLU A 2 70.45 -3.65 33.66
N ARG A 3 70.98 -4.85 33.39
CA ARG A 3 70.46 -5.85 32.45
C ARG A 3 69.07 -6.40 32.82
N SER A 4 68.45 -5.91 33.89
CA SER A 4 67.16 -6.40 34.40
C SER A 4 65.96 -5.71 33.74
N ASP A 5 66.14 -4.49 33.25
CA ASP A 5 65.02 -3.67 32.77
C ASP A 5 64.50 -4.08 31.37
N TYR A 6 65.39 -4.52 30.46
CA TYR A 6 64.98 -4.88 29.09
C TYR A 6 64.05 -6.09 29.02
N ARG A 7 64.17 -7.03 29.96
CA ARG A 7 63.28 -8.20 30.06
C ARG A 7 61.88 -7.79 30.47
N THR A 8 61.76 -6.87 31.43
CA THR A 8 60.48 -6.34 31.89
C THR A 8 59.80 -5.53 30.78
N TYR A 9 60.54 -4.66 30.08
CA TYR A 9 59.99 -3.91 28.94
C TYR A 9 59.57 -4.82 27.77
N GLY A 10 60.30 -5.90 27.51
CA GLY A 10 59.93 -6.89 26.48
C GLY A 10 58.62 -7.63 26.80
N PHE A 11 58.40 -7.98 28.07
CA PHE A 11 57.14 -8.60 28.51
C PHE A 11 55.95 -7.66 28.39
N VAL A 12 56.11 -6.38 28.77
CA VAL A 12 55.03 -5.38 28.65
C VAL A 12 54.66 -5.16 27.18
N PHE A 13 55.64 -5.09 26.28
CA PHE A 13 55.40 -4.93 24.84
C PHE A 13 54.62 -6.10 24.23
N LEU A 14 54.91 -7.34 24.64
CA LEU A 14 54.18 -8.52 24.16
C LEU A 14 52.72 -8.54 24.63
N ILE A 15 52.47 -8.10 25.88
CA ILE A 15 51.11 -8.02 26.42
C ILE A 15 50.31 -6.94 25.68
N THR A 16 50.87 -5.75 25.47
CA THR A 16 50.18 -4.68 24.73
C THR A 16 49.94 -5.06 23.27
N ALA A 17 50.93 -5.67 22.60
CA ALA A 17 50.76 -6.17 21.23
C ALA A 17 49.67 -7.25 21.14
N GLY A 18 49.61 -8.17 22.12
CA GLY A 18 48.55 -9.18 22.20
C GLY A 18 47.16 -8.56 22.32
N ILE A 19 47.00 -7.54 23.17
CA ILE A 19 45.73 -6.83 23.34
C ILE A 19 45.32 -6.14 22.03
N PHE A 20 46.25 -5.46 21.35
CA PHE A 20 45.97 -4.82 20.05
C PHE A 20 45.55 -5.82 18.98
N VAL A 21 46.20 -6.99 18.89
CA VAL A 21 45.83 -8.04 17.93
C VAL A 21 44.43 -8.57 18.20
N VAL A 22 44.08 -8.82 19.47
CA VAL A 22 42.76 -9.33 19.85
C VAL A 22 41.66 -8.29 19.56
N VAL A 23 41.89 -7.02 19.92
CA VAL A 23 40.94 -5.93 19.65
C VAL A 23 40.78 -5.73 18.14
N PHE A 24 41.87 -5.73 17.38
CA PHE A 24 41.82 -5.58 15.92
C PHE A 24 41.07 -6.74 15.26
N TRP A 25 41.31 -7.98 15.70
CA TRP A 25 40.61 -9.15 15.20
C TRP A 25 39.11 -9.10 15.50
N LEU A 26 38.74 -8.72 16.73
CA LEU A 26 37.34 -8.57 17.15
C LEU A 26 36.61 -7.48 16.34
N VAL A 27 37.23 -6.30 16.21
CA VAL A 27 36.68 -5.18 15.42
C VAL A 27 36.51 -5.57 13.96
N ASN A 28 37.49 -6.24 13.36
CA ASN A 28 37.41 -6.65 11.96
C ASN A 28 36.33 -7.72 11.72
N THR A 29 36.10 -8.61 12.69
CA THR A 29 35.05 -9.64 12.63
C THR A 29 33.67 -8.99 12.76
N ILE A 30 33.48 -8.06 13.70
CA ILE A 30 32.23 -7.32 13.87
C ILE A 30 31.94 -6.44 12.66
N ASN A 31 32.95 -5.76 12.11
CA ASN A 31 32.80 -4.96 10.90
C ASN A 31 32.45 -5.83 9.68
N ALA A 32 33.03 -7.03 9.54
CA ALA A 32 32.68 -7.95 8.46
C ALA A 32 31.23 -8.42 8.55
N HIS A 33 30.70 -8.66 9.76
CA HIS A 33 29.28 -9.01 9.94
C HIS A 33 28.35 -7.84 9.62
N LYS A 34 28.66 -6.62 10.09
CA LYS A 34 27.88 -5.42 9.76
C LYS A 34 27.91 -5.09 8.26
N LEU A 35 29.06 -5.26 7.60
CA LEU A 35 29.18 -5.07 6.15
C LEU A 35 28.41 -6.13 5.36
N ALA A 36 28.39 -7.39 5.82
CA ALA A 36 27.64 -8.46 5.17
C ALA A 36 26.12 -8.26 5.27
N GLU A 37 25.62 -7.73 6.40
CA GLU A 37 24.18 -7.48 6.62
C GLU A 37 23.67 -6.29 5.80
N VAL A 38 24.45 -5.20 5.70
CA VAL A 38 24.13 -4.02 4.87
C VAL A 38 24.19 -4.34 3.36
N ASP A 39 25.18 -5.13 2.93
CA ASP A 39 25.37 -5.52 1.52
C ASP A 39 24.33 -6.58 1.07
N ASP A 40 23.80 -7.41 1.98
CA ASP A 40 22.71 -8.34 1.69
C ASP A 40 21.35 -7.63 1.53
N LEU A 41 21.04 -6.68 2.41
CA LEU A 41 19.81 -5.89 2.33
C LEU A 41 19.77 -5.04 1.04
N GLN A 42 20.86 -4.36 0.70
CA GLN A 42 20.96 -3.57 -0.54
C GLN A 42 20.86 -4.42 -1.81
N ARG A 43 21.49 -5.61 -1.84
CA ARG A 43 21.40 -6.53 -2.99
C ARG A 43 19.99 -7.08 -3.17
N LYS A 44 19.32 -7.46 -2.08
CA LYS A 44 17.94 -7.94 -2.13
C LYS A 44 16.98 -6.89 -2.66
N ILE A 45 17.09 -5.64 -2.20
CA ILE A 45 16.29 -4.50 -2.68
C ILE A 45 16.48 -4.28 -4.18
N THR A 46 17.70 -4.42 -4.70
CA THR A 46 17.98 -4.22 -6.13
C THR A 46 17.35 -5.30 -7.01
N VAL A 47 17.42 -6.57 -6.59
CA VAL A 47 16.82 -7.68 -7.33
C VAL A 47 15.29 -7.60 -7.29
N ASP A 48 14.73 -7.31 -6.12
CA ASP A 48 13.28 -7.13 -5.96
C ASP A 48 12.81 -5.96 -6.83
N LEU A 49 13.53 -4.82 -6.84
CA LEU A 49 13.19 -3.67 -7.68
C LEU A 49 13.17 -3.98 -9.19
N LEU A 50 14.16 -4.72 -9.69
CA LEU A 50 14.24 -5.16 -11.09
C LEU A 50 13.13 -6.16 -11.43
N ALA A 51 12.81 -7.05 -10.49
CA ALA A 51 11.70 -7.98 -10.64
C ALA A 51 10.36 -7.23 -10.71
N THR A 52 10.14 -6.23 -9.85
CA THR A 52 8.95 -5.38 -9.89
C THR A 52 8.86 -4.57 -11.18
N GLU A 53 9.97 -4.06 -11.71
CA GLU A 53 10.00 -3.39 -13.02
C GLU A 53 9.56 -4.32 -14.15
N THR A 54 10.08 -5.55 -14.17
CA THR A 54 9.67 -6.56 -15.16
C THR A 54 8.18 -6.90 -15.01
N GLN A 55 7.68 -7.06 -13.78
CA GLN A 55 6.26 -7.32 -13.53
C GLN A 55 5.38 -6.16 -14.01
N PHE A 56 5.80 -4.93 -13.75
CA PHE A 56 5.11 -3.72 -14.20
C PHE A 56 5.02 -3.66 -15.73
N ASP A 57 6.12 -3.93 -16.45
CA ASP A 57 6.13 -3.98 -17.91
C ASP A 57 5.24 -5.10 -18.46
N LEU A 58 5.20 -6.26 -17.79
CA LEU A 58 4.30 -7.35 -18.16
C LEU A 58 2.82 -6.96 -17.96
N LEU A 59 2.48 -6.33 -16.83
CA LEU A 59 1.11 -5.91 -16.53
C LEU A 59 0.59 -4.88 -17.54
N LYS A 60 1.44 -3.99 -18.05
CA LYS A 60 1.07 -3.06 -19.14
C LYS A 60 0.68 -3.76 -20.43
N THR A 61 1.22 -4.96 -20.68
CA THR A 61 0.94 -5.74 -21.90
C THR A 61 -0.22 -6.73 -21.74
N ALA A 62 -0.76 -6.87 -20.52
CA ALA A 62 -1.79 -7.84 -20.24
C ALA A 62 -3.18 -7.38 -20.77
N PRO A 63 -4.07 -8.32 -21.12
CA PRO A 63 -5.45 -8.00 -21.47
C PRO A 63 -6.21 -7.38 -20.30
N CYS A 64 -7.06 -6.38 -20.56
CA CYS A 64 -7.84 -5.67 -19.55
C CYS A 64 -8.70 -6.58 -18.67
N ASP A 65 -9.24 -7.68 -19.24
CA ASP A 65 -10.07 -8.66 -18.51
C ASP A 65 -9.32 -9.38 -17.38
N SER A 66 -7.99 -9.38 -17.41
CA SER A 66 -7.14 -10.07 -16.42
C SER A 66 -6.55 -9.15 -15.35
N LEU A 67 -6.81 -7.84 -15.44
CA LEU A 67 -6.15 -6.80 -14.61
C LEU A 67 -7.03 -6.28 -13.47
N VAL A 68 -8.29 -6.74 -13.37
CA VAL A 68 -9.32 -6.15 -12.50
C VAL A 68 -9.18 -6.56 -11.03
N GLU A 69 -8.38 -7.57 -10.67
CA GLU A 69 -8.25 -8.02 -9.27
C GLU A 69 -6.80 -8.27 -8.84
N GLY A 70 -6.39 -7.64 -7.74
CA GLY A 70 -5.27 -8.09 -6.89
C GLY A 70 -3.94 -8.34 -7.61
N SER A 71 -3.43 -7.34 -8.35
CA SER A 71 -2.13 -7.46 -9.01
C SER A 71 -1.01 -7.88 -8.05
N ALA A 72 -0.01 -8.61 -8.55
CA ALA A 72 1.16 -9.02 -7.76
C ALA A 72 1.83 -7.82 -7.05
N LEU A 73 1.78 -6.64 -7.69
CA LEU A 73 2.27 -5.37 -7.16
C LEU A 73 1.49 -4.89 -5.91
N SER A 74 0.16 -5.04 -5.90
CA SER A 74 -0.65 -4.66 -4.73
C SER A 74 -0.33 -5.50 -3.49
N ARG A 75 -0.02 -6.78 -3.69
CA ARG A 75 0.42 -7.67 -2.61
C ARG A 75 1.80 -7.29 -2.08
N GLU A 76 2.73 -7.00 -2.99
CA GLU A 76 4.06 -6.52 -2.62
C GLU A 76 3.99 -5.20 -1.84
N LEU A 77 3.19 -4.23 -2.30
CA LEU A 77 2.91 -2.99 -1.59
C LEU A 77 2.37 -3.22 -0.17
N ASN A 78 1.40 -4.12 -0.01
CA ASN A 78 0.83 -4.45 1.29
C ASN A 78 1.87 -5.09 2.23
N GLU A 79 2.68 -6.03 1.74
CA GLU A 79 3.74 -6.66 2.53
C GLU A 79 4.81 -5.65 2.97
N PHE A 80 5.20 -4.74 2.08
CA PHE A 80 6.18 -3.69 2.41
C PHE A 80 5.61 -2.63 3.34
N GLY A 81 4.34 -2.24 3.17
CA GLY A 81 3.64 -1.34 4.08
C GLY A 81 3.62 -1.89 5.51
N GLN A 82 3.26 -3.16 5.68
CA GLN A 82 3.26 -3.84 6.99
C GLN A 82 4.66 -3.91 7.62
N LYS A 83 5.70 -4.19 6.82
CA LYS A 83 7.10 -4.20 7.29
C LYS A 83 7.56 -2.81 7.72
N LEU A 84 7.20 -1.77 6.97
CA LEU A 84 7.54 -0.39 7.30
C LEU A 84 6.84 0.05 8.58
N GLU A 85 5.55 -0.23 8.75
CA GLU A 85 4.79 0.07 9.96
C GLU A 85 5.39 -0.64 11.20
N PHE A 86 5.78 -1.91 11.03
CA PHE A 86 6.49 -2.65 12.08
C PHE A 86 7.87 -2.05 12.40
N ALA A 87 8.62 -1.60 11.40
CA ALA A 87 9.92 -0.97 11.62
C ALA A 87 9.78 0.39 12.33
N GLN A 88 8.84 1.22 11.89
CA GLN A 88 8.56 2.54 12.48
C GLN A 88 8.03 2.47 13.91
N SER A 89 7.24 1.44 14.25
CA SER A 89 6.73 1.26 15.61
C SER A 89 7.79 0.76 16.61
N ASN A 90 8.86 0.10 16.12
CA ASN A 90 9.87 -0.55 16.97
C ASN A 90 11.26 0.12 16.93
N GLN A 91 11.52 1.02 15.97
CA GLN A 91 12.78 1.75 15.82
C GLN A 91 12.56 3.26 15.87
N ARG A 92 13.64 4.04 15.98
CA ARG A 92 13.55 5.50 15.84
C ARG A 92 13.37 5.86 14.37
N SER A 93 12.54 6.86 14.09
CA SER A 93 12.26 7.32 12.72
C SER A 93 13.49 7.75 11.92
N ASP A 94 14.58 8.12 12.59
CA ASP A 94 15.85 8.56 12.00
C ASP A 94 16.89 7.42 11.84
N ASP A 95 16.46 6.16 11.98
CA ASP A 95 17.33 5.04 11.68
C ASP A 95 17.58 4.98 10.16
N PRO A 96 18.85 4.91 9.68
CA PRO A 96 19.16 4.82 8.26
C PRO A 96 18.44 3.65 7.55
N ASP A 97 18.14 2.57 8.28
CA ASP A 97 17.40 1.44 7.73
C ASP A 97 15.92 1.79 7.50
N VAL A 98 15.31 2.58 8.40
CA VAL A 98 13.93 3.08 8.25
C VAL A 98 13.84 4.08 7.11
N GLU A 99 14.83 4.97 6.96
CA GLU A 99 14.90 5.92 5.85
C GLU A 99 14.98 5.17 4.51
N GLN A 100 15.83 4.14 4.40
CA GLN A 100 15.92 3.33 3.19
C GLN A 100 14.61 2.61 2.87
N LEU A 101 13.92 2.07 3.87
CA LEU A 101 12.60 1.46 3.71
C LEU A 101 11.56 2.48 3.23
N LYS A 102 11.55 3.70 3.78
CA LYS A 102 10.67 4.78 3.31
C LYS A 102 10.90 5.12 1.83
N LYS A 103 12.16 5.21 1.38
CA LYS A 103 12.50 5.46 -0.03
C LYS A 103 11.97 4.34 -0.94
N TYR A 104 12.17 3.10 -0.53
CA TYR A 104 11.68 1.95 -1.29
C TYR A 104 10.15 1.91 -1.37
N TYR A 105 9.47 2.09 -0.23
CA TYR A 105 8.01 2.13 -0.18
C TYR A 105 7.43 3.27 -1.03
N SER A 106 8.01 4.46 -0.94
CA SER A 106 7.66 5.62 -1.77
C SER A 106 7.81 5.33 -3.26
N LEU A 107 8.92 4.69 -3.65
CA LEU A 107 9.15 4.31 -5.05
C LEU A 107 8.11 3.31 -5.56
N LEU A 108 7.74 2.31 -4.76
CA LEU A 108 6.68 1.36 -5.13
C LEU A 108 5.32 2.05 -5.29
N GLN A 109 4.98 2.99 -4.40
CA GLN A 109 3.75 3.76 -4.50
C GLN A 109 3.69 4.60 -5.79
N VAL A 110 4.77 5.31 -6.13
CA VAL A 110 4.85 6.06 -7.40
C VAL A 110 4.70 5.12 -8.60
N LYS A 111 5.38 3.97 -8.59
CA LYS A 111 5.26 2.98 -9.67
C LYS A 111 3.83 2.46 -9.81
N ASP A 112 3.18 2.06 -8.72
CA ASP A 112 1.81 1.54 -8.76
C ASP A 112 0.80 2.61 -9.21
N TYR A 113 0.96 3.86 -8.78
CA TYR A 113 0.15 4.96 -9.29
C TYR A 113 0.30 5.15 -10.81
N LEU A 114 1.54 5.17 -11.32
CA LEU A 114 1.80 5.28 -12.75
C LEU A 114 1.26 4.06 -13.53
N LEU A 115 1.31 2.86 -12.96
CA LEU A 115 0.72 1.66 -13.56
C LEU A 115 -0.77 1.86 -13.74
N MET A 116 -1.43 2.29 -12.67
CA MET A 116 -2.88 2.43 -12.65
C MET A 116 -3.36 3.53 -13.58
N GLN A 117 -2.64 4.64 -13.70
CA GLN A 117 -2.92 5.62 -14.75
C GLN A 117 -2.81 5.04 -16.16
N GLU A 118 -1.81 4.19 -16.41
CA GLU A 118 -1.60 3.60 -17.74
C GLU A 118 -2.69 2.56 -18.06
N ILE A 119 -3.06 1.73 -17.09
CA ILE A 119 -4.17 0.77 -17.20
C ILE A 119 -5.50 1.51 -17.39
N SER A 120 -5.78 2.53 -16.58
CA SER A 120 -6.95 3.40 -16.69
C SER A 120 -7.09 3.93 -18.13
N ARG A 121 -6.01 4.50 -18.68
CA ARG A 121 -5.98 5.04 -20.04
C ARG A 121 -6.15 3.97 -21.13
N ALA A 122 -5.53 2.80 -20.96
CA ALA A 122 -5.56 1.73 -21.95
C ALA A 122 -6.90 0.98 -21.98
N CYS A 123 -7.51 0.78 -20.80
CA CYS A 123 -8.72 -0.02 -20.62
C CYS A 123 -9.99 0.81 -20.44
N GLY A 124 -9.89 2.14 -20.31
CA GLY A 124 -11.03 3.01 -20.02
C GLY A 124 -11.64 2.73 -18.66
N LEU A 125 -10.79 2.39 -17.69
CA LEU A 125 -11.20 2.12 -16.31
C LEU A 125 -11.01 3.38 -15.47
N ASP A 126 -12.00 3.71 -14.64
CA ASP A 126 -11.85 4.78 -13.68
C ASP A 126 -11.04 4.29 -12.48
N THR A 127 -10.06 5.09 -12.07
CA THR A 127 -9.18 4.77 -10.95
C THR A 127 -9.25 5.88 -9.92
N ASP A 128 -9.95 5.63 -8.82
CA ASP A 128 -9.97 6.54 -7.69
C ASP A 128 -8.65 6.49 -6.95
N ALA A 129 -7.83 7.54 -7.09
CA ALA A 129 -6.53 7.64 -6.45
C ALA A 129 -6.39 8.97 -5.70
N VAL A 130 -5.95 8.87 -4.44
CA VAL A 130 -5.59 9.99 -3.58
C VAL A 130 -4.08 9.97 -3.37
N LEU A 131 -3.40 11.03 -3.81
CA LEU A 131 -2.00 11.26 -3.47
C LEU A 131 -1.95 12.18 -2.26
N TYR A 132 -1.40 11.71 -1.16
CA TYR A 132 -1.27 12.45 0.08
C TYR A 132 0.18 12.81 0.32
N PHE A 133 0.48 14.11 0.30
CA PHE A 133 1.79 14.66 0.60
C PHE A 133 1.80 15.25 2.01
N TYR A 134 2.83 14.88 2.78
CA TYR A 134 3.00 15.33 4.16
C TYR A 134 4.45 15.68 4.49
N SER A 135 4.63 16.48 5.53
CA SER A 135 5.93 16.86 6.12
C SER A 135 5.85 16.65 7.64
N ALA A 136 7.00 16.58 8.31
CA ALA A 136 7.12 16.55 9.75
C ALA A 136 6.64 17.87 10.40
N ASP A 137 6.82 19.01 9.72
CA ASP A 137 6.30 20.31 10.19
C ASP A 137 4.84 20.51 9.76
N CYS A 138 3.98 19.61 10.23
CA CYS A 138 2.57 19.59 9.84
C CYS A 138 1.68 19.11 11.00
N PRO A 139 0.98 20.05 11.69
CA PRO A 139 0.13 19.70 12.84
C PRO A 139 -1.06 18.79 12.50
N ASP A 140 -1.57 18.88 11.27
CA ASP A 140 -2.78 18.17 10.84
C ASP A 140 -2.49 16.90 10.02
N CYS A 141 -1.22 16.63 9.65
CA CYS A 141 -0.87 15.49 8.82
C CYS A 141 -1.17 14.15 9.49
N THR A 142 -0.92 14.04 10.80
CA THR A 142 -1.30 12.84 11.56
C THR A 142 -2.81 12.62 11.54
N LYS A 143 -3.60 13.69 11.66
CA LYS A 143 -5.07 13.60 11.60
C LYS A 143 -5.54 13.21 10.20
N GLN A 144 -4.95 13.80 9.16
CA GLN A 144 -5.25 13.44 7.77
C GLN A 144 -4.94 11.96 7.50
N GLY A 145 -3.81 11.46 8.01
CA GLY A 145 -3.44 10.05 7.91
C GLY A 145 -4.50 9.11 8.51
N TYR A 146 -5.08 9.47 9.67
CA TYR A 146 -6.17 8.70 10.26
C TYR A 146 -7.45 8.74 9.42
N VAL A 147 -7.81 9.92 8.91
CA VAL A 147 -8.97 10.10 8.03
C VAL A 147 -8.82 9.23 6.78
N LEU A 148 -7.66 9.28 6.11
CA LEU A 148 -7.38 8.48 4.93
C LEU A 148 -7.37 6.97 5.23
N THR A 149 -6.84 6.56 6.38
CA THR A 149 -6.89 5.16 6.81
C THR A 149 -8.33 4.68 6.98
N GLU A 150 -9.20 5.49 7.59
CA GLU A 150 -10.61 5.14 7.76
C GLU A 150 -11.36 5.16 6.42
N PHE A 151 -11.06 6.15 5.57
CA PHE A 151 -11.62 6.27 4.23
C PHE A 151 -11.28 5.03 3.39
N LYS A 152 -10.03 4.54 3.43
CA LYS A 152 -9.61 3.31 2.74
C LYS A 152 -10.33 2.06 3.24
N LYS A 153 -10.70 2.00 4.53
CA LYS A 153 -11.49 0.89 5.07
C LYS A 153 -12.92 0.91 4.55
N ARG A 154 -13.52 2.11 4.47
CA ARG A 154 -14.88 2.30 3.96
C ARG A 154 -14.96 2.10 2.45
N TYR A 155 -13.92 2.51 1.73
CA TYR A 155 -13.85 2.43 0.26
C TYR A 155 -12.58 1.68 -0.18
N PRO A 156 -12.55 0.33 -0.07
CA PRO A 156 -11.35 -0.46 -0.32
C PRO A 156 -10.84 -0.40 -1.76
N LYS A 157 -11.69 -0.01 -2.73
CA LYS A 157 -11.31 0.19 -4.13
C LYS A 157 -10.48 1.46 -4.35
N VAL A 158 -10.65 2.50 -3.52
CA VAL A 158 -9.87 3.75 -3.62
C VAL A 158 -8.42 3.50 -3.25
N ARG A 159 -7.48 3.96 -4.06
CA ARG A 159 -6.04 3.86 -3.78
C ARG A 159 -5.56 5.12 -3.06
N ILE A 160 -4.80 4.93 -1.99
CA ILE A 160 -4.20 6.02 -1.23
C ILE A 160 -2.70 5.82 -1.22
N TYR A 161 -1.98 6.83 -1.69
CA TYR A 161 -0.52 6.87 -1.72
C TYR A 161 -0.06 8.02 -0.83
N SER A 162 0.96 7.78 0.00
CA SER A 162 1.36 8.69 1.06
C SER A 162 2.85 8.98 0.95
N PHE A 163 3.20 10.23 0.67
CA PHE A 163 4.56 10.66 0.36
C PHE A 163 5.10 11.61 1.44
N ASP A 164 6.21 11.19 2.05
CA ASP A 164 7.01 11.99 2.97
C ASP A 164 7.86 12.97 2.18
N THR A 165 7.52 14.25 2.24
CA THR A 165 8.22 15.32 1.51
C THR A 165 9.52 15.77 2.16
N ASP A 166 9.77 15.37 3.41
CA ASP A 166 11.05 15.60 4.08
C ASP A 166 12.08 14.50 3.75
N LEU A 167 11.67 13.47 3.01
CA LEU A 167 12.53 12.36 2.62
C LEU A 167 13.50 12.82 1.53
N ASP A 168 14.81 12.71 1.79
CA ASP A 168 15.87 13.01 0.82
C ASP A 168 15.87 11.97 -0.33
N PHE A 169 14.94 12.15 -1.27
CA PHE A 169 14.73 11.22 -2.36
C PHE A 169 14.19 11.92 -3.61
N SER A 170 15.07 12.06 -4.60
CA SER A 170 14.79 12.73 -5.89
C SER A 170 13.51 12.30 -6.62
N VAL A 171 13.02 11.08 -6.39
CA VAL A 171 11.75 10.60 -6.97
C VAL A 171 10.57 11.35 -6.36
N ILE A 172 10.56 11.59 -5.05
CA ILE A 172 9.53 12.39 -4.38
C ILE A 172 9.62 13.83 -4.85
N ASP A 173 10.81 14.42 -4.89
CA ASP A 173 11.01 15.80 -5.37
C ASP A 173 10.45 15.99 -6.79
N THR A 174 10.77 15.06 -7.69
CA THR A 174 10.27 15.07 -9.07
C THR A 174 8.76 14.90 -9.10
N PHE A 175 8.22 13.95 -8.32
CA PHE A 175 6.80 13.63 -8.34
C PHE A 175 5.95 14.77 -7.77
N THR A 176 6.37 15.37 -6.67
CA THR A 176 5.79 16.60 -6.09
C THR A 176 5.82 17.75 -7.10
N GLY A 177 6.96 17.96 -7.78
CA GLY A 177 7.14 19.03 -8.77
C GLY A 177 6.23 18.93 -10.01
N ILE A 178 5.61 17.77 -10.28
CA ILE A 178 4.63 17.62 -11.37
C ILE A 178 3.33 18.37 -11.07
N TYR A 179 2.95 18.45 -9.80
CA TYR A 179 1.65 19.00 -9.38
C TYR A 179 1.71 20.47 -8.97
N ASP A 180 2.91 21.06 -8.88
CA ASP A 180 3.17 22.49 -8.66
C ASP A 180 2.34 23.10 -7.53
N PHE A 181 2.43 22.53 -6.33
CA PHE A 181 1.76 23.05 -5.13
C PHE A 181 2.76 23.73 -4.17
N GLU A 182 2.32 24.79 -3.50
CA GLU A 182 3.09 25.46 -2.44
C GLU A 182 3.31 24.49 -1.27
N GLU A 183 4.45 24.58 -0.55
CA GLU A 183 4.84 23.73 0.60
C GLU A 183 3.90 23.91 1.82
N ILE A 184 2.63 23.57 1.64
CA ILE A 184 1.54 23.65 2.59
C ILE A 184 1.06 22.22 2.79
N TYR A 185 1.11 21.74 4.03
CA TYR A 185 0.75 20.37 4.37
C TYR A 185 -0.38 20.34 5.40
N PRO A 186 -1.29 19.33 5.38
CA PRO A 186 -1.35 18.24 4.40
C PRO A 186 -1.81 18.73 3.02
N THR A 187 -1.31 18.10 1.96
CA THR A 187 -1.79 18.32 0.59
C THR A 187 -2.29 17.02 0.00
N LEU A 188 -3.51 17.04 -0.56
CA LEU A 188 -4.06 15.93 -1.33
C LEU A 188 -4.08 16.30 -2.81
N VAL A 189 -3.78 15.34 -3.67
CA VAL A 189 -4.04 15.44 -5.11
C VAL A 189 -5.02 14.33 -5.51
N ILE A 190 -6.15 14.75 -6.05
CA ILE A 190 -7.24 13.89 -6.53
C ILE A 190 -7.62 14.39 -7.91
N ASP A 191 -7.63 13.51 -8.92
CA ASP A 191 -7.88 13.87 -10.33
C ASP A 191 -7.03 15.05 -10.84
N SER A 192 -5.75 15.07 -10.47
CA SER A 192 -4.80 16.15 -10.79
C SER A 192 -5.16 17.53 -10.21
N LYS A 193 -6.15 17.62 -9.30
CA LYS A 193 -6.48 18.83 -8.56
C LYS A 193 -5.83 18.78 -7.19
N VAL A 194 -5.27 19.91 -6.78
CA VAL A 194 -4.58 20.09 -5.49
C VAL A 194 -5.58 20.59 -4.46
N TYR A 195 -5.62 19.93 -3.30
CA TYR A 195 -6.40 20.31 -2.13
C TYR A 195 -5.45 20.46 -0.95
N GLN A 196 -5.26 21.70 -0.51
CA GLN A 196 -4.40 22.02 0.62
C GLN A 196 -5.22 22.12 1.89
N SER A 197 -4.57 21.85 3.03
CA SER A 197 -5.19 21.77 4.36
C SER A 197 -5.99 20.48 4.58
N PHE A 198 -6.31 20.24 5.85
CA PHE A 198 -7.05 19.07 6.29
C PHE A 198 -8.39 18.90 5.55
N GLN A 199 -8.64 17.68 5.07
CA GLN A 199 -9.88 17.23 4.46
C GLN A 199 -10.49 16.13 5.33
N GLY A 200 -11.74 16.32 5.75
CA GLY A 200 -12.51 15.34 6.51
C GLY A 200 -12.98 14.16 5.66
N ILE A 201 -13.67 13.20 6.29
CA ILE A 201 -14.25 12.05 5.58
C ILE A 201 -15.32 12.55 4.59
N GLU A 202 -16.19 13.46 5.05
CA GLU A 202 -17.28 14.01 4.25
C GLU A 202 -16.76 14.82 3.05
N ASP A 203 -15.64 15.53 3.23
CA ASP A 203 -14.98 16.25 2.14
C ASP A 203 -14.46 15.25 1.09
N LEU A 204 -13.79 14.17 1.53
CA LEU A 204 -13.30 13.12 0.63
C LEU A 204 -14.43 12.40 -0.12
N GLU A 205 -15.54 12.11 0.55
CA GLU A 205 -16.74 11.53 -0.07
C GLU A 205 -17.32 12.46 -1.15
N ALA A 206 -17.32 13.77 -0.90
CA ALA A 206 -17.76 14.76 -1.88
C ALA A 206 -16.79 14.91 -3.06
N LEU A 207 -15.49 14.66 -2.84
CA LEU A 207 -14.45 14.70 -3.87
C LEU A 207 -14.39 13.42 -4.71
N LEU A 208 -14.85 12.29 -4.19
CA LEU A 208 -14.84 10.97 -4.84
C LEU A 208 -16.25 10.34 -4.87
N PRO A 209 -17.25 10.99 -5.49
CA PRO A 209 -18.63 10.49 -5.46
C PRO A 209 -18.82 9.15 -6.18
N GLU A 210 -18.01 8.87 -7.19
CA GLU A 210 -18.06 7.61 -7.94
C GLU A 210 -17.61 6.42 -7.08
N ALA A 211 -16.56 6.60 -6.27
CA ALA A 211 -16.13 5.60 -5.28
C ALA A 211 -17.20 5.31 -4.23
N VAL A 212 -17.90 6.36 -3.76
CA VAL A 212 -18.98 6.23 -2.78
C VAL A 212 -20.14 5.43 -3.37
N GLU A 213 -20.55 5.73 -4.60
CA GLU A 213 -21.63 5.03 -5.27
C GLU A 213 -21.25 3.57 -5.60
N ALA A 214 -20.03 3.33 -6.06
CA ALA A 214 -19.54 1.97 -6.32
C ALA A 214 -19.55 1.11 -5.06
N GLN A 215 -19.12 1.66 -3.92
CA GLN A 215 -19.18 0.95 -2.65
C GLN A 215 -20.62 0.72 -2.19
N ARG A 216 -21.52 1.70 -2.35
CA ARG A 216 -22.94 1.54 -2.04
C ARG A 216 -23.56 0.38 -2.81
N ILE A 217 -23.25 0.26 -4.10
CA ILE A 217 -23.71 -0.84 -4.95
C ILE A 217 -23.17 -2.18 -4.43
N ASP A 218 -21.89 -2.26 -4.05
CA ASP A 218 -21.30 -3.48 -3.48
C ASP A 218 -21.98 -3.88 -2.16
N ASP A 219 -22.26 -2.90 -1.27
CA ASP A 219 -22.92 -3.14 0.01
C ASP A 219 -24.36 -3.67 -0.19
N ILE A 220 -25.14 -3.02 -1.06
CA ILE A 220 -26.49 -3.48 -1.44
C ILE A 220 -26.41 -4.87 -2.10
N ALA A 221 -25.40 -5.11 -2.93
CA ALA A 221 -25.24 -6.41 -3.56
C ALA A 221 -25.07 -7.54 -2.54
N VAL A 222 -24.29 -7.32 -1.48
CA VAL A 222 -24.12 -8.27 -0.37
C VAL A 222 -25.44 -8.52 0.37
N GLU A 223 -26.20 -7.46 0.70
CA GLU A 223 -27.52 -7.60 1.32
C GLU A 223 -28.49 -8.42 0.46
N GLY A 224 -28.41 -8.31 -0.86
CA GLY A 224 -29.24 -9.08 -1.77
C GLY A 224 -28.88 -10.58 -1.79
N ILE A 225 -27.60 -10.92 -1.58
CA ILE A 225 -27.18 -12.31 -1.36
C ILE A 225 -27.83 -12.83 -0.08
N ASP A 226 -27.74 -12.08 1.03
CA ASP A 226 -28.37 -12.46 2.29
C ASP A 226 -29.88 -12.64 2.13
N PHE A 227 -30.56 -11.75 1.40
CA PHE A 227 -31.98 -11.88 1.10
C PHE A 227 -32.30 -13.16 0.30
N ILE A 228 -31.54 -13.47 -0.76
CA ILE A 228 -31.73 -14.70 -1.56
C ILE A 228 -31.68 -15.94 -0.68
N LEU A 229 -30.73 -16.00 0.26
CA LEU A 229 -30.55 -17.14 1.16
C LEU A 229 -31.72 -17.32 2.14
N THR A 230 -32.61 -16.34 2.28
CA THR A 230 -33.84 -16.45 3.10
C THR A 230 -35.05 -16.95 2.32
N LEU A 231 -35.00 -17.02 0.98
CA LEU A 231 -36.11 -17.42 0.15
C LEU A 231 -36.29 -18.95 0.16
N GLU A 232 -37.54 -19.41 0.33
CA GLU A 232 -37.87 -20.86 0.37
C GLU A 232 -37.43 -21.61 -0.91
N ASP A 233 -37.52 -20.95 -2.07
CA ASP A 233 -37.12 -21.53 -3.36
C ASP A 233 -35.61 -21.84 -3.48
N TYR A 234 -34.80 -21.26 -2.59
CA TYR A 234 -33.33 -21.34 -2.59
C TYR A 234 -32.77 -21.90 -1.27
N GLU A 235 -33.62 -22.56 -0.47
CA GLU A 235 -33.21 -23.15 0.81
C GLU A 235 -32.09 -24.20 0.60
N GLY A 236 -30.99 -24.03 1.34
CA GLY A 236 -29.83 -24.95 1.31
C GLY A 236 -28.72 -24.60 0.31
N ILE A 237 -28.80 -23.45 -0.38
CA ILE A 237 -27.69 -22.88 -1.15
C ILE A 237 -26.70 -22.21 -0.19
N ASP A 238 -25.40 -22.34 -0.49
CA ASP A 238 -24.34 -21.63 0.24
C ASP A 238 -24.13 -20.23 -0.37
N GLY A 239 -23.79 -19.24 0.45
CA GLY A 239 -23.51 -17.88 -0.02
C GLY A 239 -22.36 -17.83 -1.04
N GLU A 240 -21.41 -18.76 -0.97
CA GLU A 240 -20.32 -18.89 -1.96
C GLU A 240 -20.81 -19.30 -3.36
N ASP A 241 -22.00 -19.91 -3.47
CA ASP A 241 -22.60 -20.29 -4.75
C ASP A 241 -23.49 -19.18 -5.34
N VAL A 242 -23.56 -18.00 -4.70
CA VAL A 242 -24.29 -16.82 -5.19
C VAL A 242 -23.30 -15.73 -5.59
N THR A 243 -23.37 -15.26 -6.83
CA THR A 243 -22.47 -14.22 -7.34
C THR A 243 -23.26 -13.04 -7.88
N PHE A 244 -23.01 -11.84 -7.34
CA PHE A 244 -23.51 -10.60 -7.93
C PHE A 244 -22.89 -10.39 -9.31
N THR A 245 -23.71 -10.09 -10.30
CA THR A 245 -23.28 -9.98 -11.71
C THR A 245 -23.35 -8.55 -12.22
N SER A 246 -24.46 -7.84 -11.96
CA SER A 246 -24.66 -6.48 -12.45
C SER A 246 -25.86 -5.82 -11.79
N ASN A 247 -25.85 -4.50 -11.69
CA ASN A 247 -27.03 -3.70 -11.37
C ASN A 247 -27.47 -2.85 -12.58
N LYS A 248 -28.76 -2.57 -12.68
CA LYS A 248 -29.34 -1.62 -13.64
C LYS A 248 -30.48 -0.85 -12.98
N GLY A 249 -30.18 0.36 -12.52
CA GLY A 249 -31.12 1.12 -11.70
C GLY A 249 -31.34 0.38 -10.38
N THR A 250 -32.60 0.13 -10.02
CA THR A 250 -32.99 -0.61 -8.80
C THR A 250 -32.92 -2.13 -8.95
N ASN A 251 -32.60 -2.66 -10.13
CA ASN A 251 -32.57 -4.09 -10.36
C ASN A 251 -31.15 -4.65 -10.20
N TYR A 252 -30.99 -5.62 -9.30
CA TYR A 252 -29.74 -6.32 -9.00
C TYR A 252 -29.82 -7.76 -9.50
N THR A 253 -28.85 -8.17 -10.31
CA THR A 253 -28.81 -9.50 -10.93
C THR A 253 -27.75 -10.37 -10.29
N TYR A 254 -28.14 -11.60 -9.95
CA TYR A 254 -27.31 -12.61 -9.31
C TYR A 254 -27.33 -13.89 -10.11
N ASP A 255 -26.18 -14.55 -10.17
CA ASP A 255 -26.01 -15.88 -10.74
C ASP A 255 -25.87 -16.87 -9.57
N LEU A 256 -26.78 -17.84 -9.47
CA LEU A 256 -26.79 -18.89 -8.45
C LEU A 256 -26.33 -20.20 -9.08
N ARG A 257 -25.37 -20.89 -8.46
CA ARG A 257 -24.88 -22.17 -8.94
C ARG A 257 -25.57 -23.33 -8.24
N ILE A 258 -26.47 -24.02 -8.94
CA ILE A 258 -27.25 -25.15 -8.41
C ILE A 258 -26.96 -26.39 -9.27
N ASN A 259 -26.39 -27.44 -8.67
CA ASN A 259 -26.08 -28.70 -9.36
C ASN A 259 -25.27 -28.53 -10.67
N SER A 260 -24.37 -27.55 -10.73
CA SER A 260 -23.58 -27.16 -11.93
C SER A 260 -24.35 -26.42 -13.03
N GLU A 261 -25.60 -26.04 -12.78
CA GLU A 261 -26.35 -25.09 -13.62
C GLU A 261 -26.33 -23.70 -12.99
N VAL A 262 -26.34 -22.66 -13.83
CA VAL A 262 -26.40 -21.26 -13.38
C VAL A 262 -27.83 -20.76 -13.57
N VAL A 263 -28.46 -20.39 -12.46
CA VAL A 263 -29.81 -19.81 -12.43
C VAL A 263 -29.67 -18.31 -12.16
N LYS A 264 -30.32 -17.50 -13.00
CA LYS A 264 -30.32 -16.04 -12.83
C LYS A 264 -31.49 -15.59 -11.96
N VAL A 265 -31.18 -14.80 -10.95
CA VAL A 265 -32.16 -14.17 -10.07
C VAL A 265 -32.03 -12.65 -10.19
N VAL A 266 -33.16 -11.98 -10.34
CA VAL A 266 -33.23 -10.52 -10.36
C VAL A 266 -34.01 -10.07 -9.14
N LEU A 267 -33.39 -9.24 -8.31
CA LEU A 267 -34.03 -8.58 -7.18
C LEU A 267 -34.27 -7.12 -7.52
N ASN A 268 -35.40 -6.59 -7.07
CA ASN A 268 -35.67 -5.16 -7.07
C ASN A 268 -35.37 -4.59 -5.67
N TYR A 269 -34.51 -3.58 -5.61
CA TYR A 269 -34.16 -2.86 -4.39
C TYR A 269 -34.98 -1.56 -4.30
N ASP A 270 -35.76 -1.44 -3.23
CA ASP A 270 -36.50 -0.20 -2.92
C ASP A 270 -35.60 0.72 -2.07
N GLU A 271 -35.21 1.86 -2.64
CA GLU A 271 -34.33 2.84 -1.97
C GLU A 271 -35.04 3.60 -0.83
N GLU A 272 -36.38 3.65 -0.80
CA GLU A 272 -37.11 4.33 0.28
C GLU A 272 -37.24 3.44 1.52
N THR A 273 -37.41 2.14 1.33
CA THR A 273 -37.57 1.18 2.43
C THR A 273 -36.31 0.39 2.75
N GLU A 274 -35.25 0.50 1.93
CA GLU A 274 -33.99 -0.24 2.04
C GLU A 274 -34.22 -1.76 2.06
N THR A 275 -35.10 -2.26 1.18
CA THR A 275 -35.47 -3.68 1.16
C THR A 275 -35.49 -4.27 -0.24
N PHE A 276 -35.17 -5.55 -0.33
CA PHE A 276 -35.32 -6.34 -1.54
C PHE A 276 -36.71 -6.95 -1.72
N SER A 277 -37.09 -7.10 -2.98
CA SER A 277 -38.22 -7.91 -3.42
C SER A 277 -37.84 -8.71 -4.67
N VAL A 278 -38.46 -9.87 -4.86
CA VAL A 278 -38.24 -10.69 -6.06
C VAL A 278 -39.02 -10.07 -7.21
N ASP A 279 -38.35 -9.78 -8.33
CA ASP A 279 -39.00 -9.34 -9.55
C ASP A 279 -39.83 -10.51 -10.12
N LYS A 280 -41.15 -10.32 -10.29
CA LYS A 280 -42.10 -11.38 -10.68
C LYS A 280 -42.30 -11.48 -12.18
#